data_AF-A0AAE1GVW8-F1
#
_entry.id   AF-A0AAE1GVW8-F1
#
_cell.length_a   1.000
_cell.length_b   1.000
_cell.length_c   1.000
_cell.angle_alpha   90.00
_cell.angle_beta   90.00
_cell.angle_gamma   90.00
#
_symmetry.space_group_name_H-M   'P 1'
#
loop_
_entity.id
_entity.type
_entity.pdbx_description
1 polymer ?
#
loop_
_entity_poly.entity_id
_entity_poly.type
_entity_poly.pdbx_seq_one_letter_code
_entity_poly.pdbx_strand_id
1 'polypeptide(L)'
;MPAASHRSRVTSPKKNLPFAQKLYSFHLTPKQHYLTHYPTLILRYGPLINFWTMRCEAKHKWFKKLVFTLGNYKNIPKSLAAKHQDHQAAVFSGTLEKQEKYGPARKVTVCEVSYKNLFTNMKYVVEVNWMYVKGMLIHPHESFVPVGYDEKEDRPEFLFVVNILAWPQTLVCKKVKTFEYDCQVGAYEVEVDEELVKCTVDQIIGHRVVYAHDVLGKKFIASKVCFGGSF
;
A
#
# COMPACT_ATOMS: atom_id res chain seq x y z
N MET A 1 -34.47 -32.61 37.53
CA MET A 1 -33.44 -32.03 38.44
C MET A 1 -32.09 -32.11 37.73
N PRO A 2 -31.28 -31.04 37.74
CA PRO A 2 -30.32 -30.77 36.67
C PRO A 2 -28.97 -31.47 36.86
N ALA A 3 -28.37 -31.85 35.73
CA ALA A 3 -27.04 -32.44 35.63
C ALA A 3 -25.95 -31.44 36.06
N ALA A 4 -25.19 -31.81 37.10
CA ALA A 4 -24.03 -31.05 37.54
C ALA A 4 -22.87 -31.23 36.53
N SER A 5 -22.70 -30.27 35.62
CA SER A 5 -21.53 -30.19 34.76
C SER A 5 -20.25 -30.08 35.61
N HIS A 6 -19.36 -31.06 35.47
CA HIS A 6 -18.01 -31.02 36.02
C HIS A 6 -17.21 -29.92 35.32
N ARG A 7 -17.29 -28.67 35.80
CA ARG A 7 -16.25 -27.67 35.54
C ARG A 7 -15.04 -28.06 36.38
N SER A 8 -14.06 -28.71 35.76
CA SER A 8 -12.72 -28.83 36.32
C SER A 8 -12.24 -27.42 36.69
N ARG A 9 -12.06 -27.18 37.99
CA ARG A 9 -11.53 -25.93 38.52
C ARG A 9 -10.13 -25.76 37.93
N VAL A 10 -10.00 -24.96 36.88
CA VAL A 10 -8.71 -24.50 36.37
C VAL A 10 -8.07 -23.74 37.51
N THR A 11 -7.21 -24.41 38.27
CA THR A 11 -6.44 -23.80 39.34
C THR A 11 -5.62 -22.69 38.71
N SER A 12 -5.90 -21.44 39.08
CA SER A 12 -5.09 -20.30 38.67
C SER A 12 -3.60 -20.62 38.94
N PRO A 13 -2.68 -20.32 38.02
CA PRO A 13 -1.28 -20.68 38.15
C PRO A 13 -0.57 -19.70 39.12
N LYS A 14 -1.00 -19.66 40.39
CA LYS A 14 -0.25 -18.98 41.46
C LYS A 14 0.97 -19.80 41.91
N LYS A 15 1.18 -21.01 41.37
CA LYS A 15 2.24 -21.94 41.77
C LYS A 15 3.59 -21.75 41.05
N ASN A 16 3.67 -20.92 40.00
CA ASN A 16 4.87 -20.86 39.15
C ASN A 16 5.86 -19.74 39.53
N LEU A 17 5.46 -18.77 40.37
CA LEU A 17 6.32 -17.69 40.82
C LEU A 17 7.53 -18.16 41.67
N PRO A 18 7.36 -19.04 42.69
CA PRO A 18 8.48 -19.46 43.51
C PRO A 18 9.46 -20.40 42.78
N PHE A 19 9.02 -21.09 41.72
CA PHE A 19 9.87 -22.01 40.95
C PHE A 19 10.87 -21.28 40.05
N ALA A 20 10.41 -20.24 39.33
CA ALA A 20 11.28 -19.46 38.44
C ALA A 20 12.32 -18.63 39.20
N GLN A 21 11.96 -18.05 40.35
CA GLN A 21 12.91 -17.33 41.23
C GLN A 21 13.92 -18.26 41.91
N LYS A 22 13.59 -19.54 42.08
CA LYS A 22 14.49 -20.54 42.68
C LYS A 22 15.53 -21.06 41.67
N LEU A 23 15.21 -21.04 40.37
CA LEU A 23 16.12 -21.43 39.28
C LEU A 23 17.05 -20.30 38.83
N TYR A 24 16.61 -19.05 38.97
CA TYR A 24 17.37 -17.88 38.54
C TYR A 24 17.58 -16.94 39.74
N SER A 25 18.83 -16.71 40.13
CA SER A 25 19.24 -15.92 41.31
C SER A 25 18.96 -14.42 41.22
N PHE A 26 17.97 -13.98 40.42
CA PHE A 26 17.62 -12.58 40.22
C PHE A 26 16.11 -12.34 40.34
N HIS A 27 15.75 -11.12 40.76
CA HIS A 27 14.37 -10.69 40.88
C HIS A 27 13.73 -10.52 39.51
N LEU A 28 12.61 -11.22 39.26
CA LEU A 28 11.83 -11.07 38.03
C LEU A 28 11.15 -9.71 37.99
N THR A 29 11.32 -8.99 36.89
CA THR A 29 10.54 -7.78 36.60
C THR A 29 9.06 -8.12 36.39
N PRO A 30 8.12 -7.18 36.56
CA PRO A 30 6.69 -7.41 36.29
C PRO A 30 6.43 -7.96 34.88
N LYS A 31 7.17 -7.49 33.87
CA LYS A 31 7.07 -7.99 32.48
C LYS A 31 7.44 -9.47 32.38
N GLN A 32 8.53 -9.89 33.03
CA GLN A 32 8.96 -11.29 33.06
C GLN A 32 7.98 -12.17 33.83
N HIS A 33 7.39 -11.65 34.93
CA HIS A 33 6.33 -12.37 35.64
C HIS A 33 5.13 -12.64 34.73
N TYR A 34 4.69 -11.67 33.92
CA TYR A 34 3.55 -11.86 33.02
C TYR A 34 3.77 -12.98 32.00
N LEU A 35 5.00 -13.24 31.56
CA LEU A 35 5.32 -14.36 30.66
C LEU A 35 4.95 -15.72 31.26
N THR A 36 5.02 -15.87 32.59
CA THR A 36 4.63 -17.13 33.25
C THR A 36 3.14 -17.45 33.08
N HIS A 37 2.32 -16.45 32.80
CA HIS A 37 0.88 -16.60 32.53
C HIS A 37 0.57 -16.83 31.05
N TYR A 38 1.51 -16.57 30.13
CA TYR A 38 1.27 -16.65 28.68
C TYR A 38 0.74 -18.01 28.23
N PRO A 39 1.28 -19.16 28.68
CA PRO A 39 0.74 -20.46 28.26
C PRO A 39 -0.74 -20.63 28.62
N THR A 40 -1.15 -20.23 29.82
CA THR A 40 -2.55 -20.34 30.25
C THR A 40 -3.44 -19.37 29.46
N LEU A 41 -2.95 -18.16 29.18
CA LEU A 41 -3.70 -17.18 28.41
C LEU A 41 -3.83 -17.58 26.93
N ILE A 42 -2.78 -18.14 26.33
CA ILE A 42 -2.81 -18.63 24.94
C ILE A 42 -3.80 -19.79 24.80
N LEU A 43 -3.81 -20.72 25.76
CA LEU A 43 -4.77 -21.84 25.76
C LEU A 43 -6.22 -21.37 25.91
N ARG A 44 -6.46 -20.28 26.64
CA ARG A 44 -7.82 -19.79 26.93
C ARG A 44 -8.35 -18.79 25.89
N TYR A 45 -7.48 -17.95 25.35
CA TYR A 45 -7.85 -16.80 24.53
C TYR A 45 -7.24 -16.83 23.12
N GLY A 46 -6.36 -17.79 22.83
CA GLY A 46 -5.63 -17.86 21.57
C GLY A 46 -4.42 -16.92 21.52
N PRO A 47 -3.89 -16.62 20.32
CA PRO A 47 -2.69 -15.82 20.17
C PRO A 47 -2.79 -14.45 20.84
N LEU A 48 -1.88 -14.18 21.79
CA LEU A 48 -1.89 -12.93 22.58
C LEU A 48 -1.70 -11.66 21.74
N ILE A 49 -1.12 -11.78 20.55
CA ILE A 49 -0.94 -10.66 19.62
C ILE A 49 -2.27 -10.02 19.20
N ASN A 50 -3.36 -10.78 19.19
CA ASN A 50 -4.69 -10.28 18.85
C ASN A 50 -5.25 -9.33 19.92
N PHE A 51 -4.74 -9.42 21.16
CA PHE A 51 -5.14 -8.58 22.29
C PHE A 51 -4.21 -7.38 22.49
N TRP A 52 -3.24 -7.18 21.60
CA TRP A 52 -2.28 -6.09 21.74
C TRP A 52 -2.93 -4.73 21.44
N THR A 53 -2.72 -3.76 22.34
CA THR A 53 -3.34 -2.43 22.32
C THR A 53 -2.61 -1.40 21.45
N MET A 54 -1.57 -1.78 20.70
CA MET A 54 -0.81 -0.82 19.85
C MET A 54 -1.69 -0.10 18.85
N ARG A 55 -2.72 -0.76 18.32
CA ARG A 55 -3.67 -0.14 17.39
C ARG A 55 -4.46 0.99 18.07
N CYS A 56 -4.83 0.81 19.34
CA CYS A 56 -5.50 1.85 20.14
C CYS A 56 -4.55 3.03 20.37
N GLU A 57 -3.29 2.77 20.74
CA GLU A 57 -2.28 3.81 20.95
C GLU A 57 -1.97 4.59 19.66
N ALA A 58 -1.84 3.88 18.53
CA ALA A 58 -1.65 4.50 17.22
C ALA A 58 -2.83 5.42 16.87
N LYS A 59 -4.08 4.99 17.10
CA LYS A 59 -5.27 5.82 16.88
C LYS A 59 -5.29 7.05 17.79
N HIS A 60 -4.87 6.91 19.06
CA HIS A 60 -4.79 8.04 20.00
C HIS A 60 -3.85 9.16 19.55
N LYS A 61 -2.83 8.87 18.72
CA LYS A 61 -1.93 9.90 18.16
C LYS A 61 -2.70 10.98 17.37
N TRP A 62 -3.70 10.57 16.59
CA TRP A 62 -4.54 11.50 15.82
C TRP A 62 -5.34 12.42 16.75
N PHE A 63 -6.02 11.84 17.75
CA PHE A 63 -6.79 12.59 18.73
C PHE A 63 -5.93 13.59 19.51
N LYS A 64 -4.73 13.19 19.97
CA LYS A 64 -3.82 14.07 20.70
C LYS A 64 -3.46 15.32 19.89
N LYS A 65 -3.08 15.15 18.62
CA LYS A 65 -2.79 16.27 17.71
C LYS A 65 -4.01 17.17 17.56
N LEU A 66 -5.18 16.57 17.37
CA LEU A 66 -6.41 17.30 17.14
C LEU A 66 -6.82 18.17 18.33
N VAL A 67 -6.61 17.71 19.57
CA VAL A 67 -6.85 18.54 20.77
C VAL A 67 -6.02 19.82 20.73
N PHE A 68 -4.72 19.73 20.41
CA PHE A 68 -3.86 20.91 20.30
C PHE A 68 -4.30 21.84 19.17
N THR A 69 -4.73 21.30 18.03
CA THR A 69 -5.19 22.09 16.89
C THR A 69 -6.53 22.77 17.12
N LEU A 70 -7.47 22.11 17.81
CA LEU A 70 -8.80 22.68 18.08
C LEU A 70 -8.74 23.90 19.00
N GLY A 71 -7.80 23.93 19.95
CA GLY A 71 -7.68 25.00 20.94
C GLY A 71 -8.87 25.16 21.90
N ASN A 72 -9.88 24.28 21.82
CA ASN A 72 -11.08 24.29 22.66
C ASN A 72 -11.04 23.13 23.66
N TYR A 73 -10.91 23.48 24.95
CA TYR A 73 -10.82 22.53 26.05
C TYR A 73 -12.16 22.24 26.73
N LYS A 74 -13.25 22.88 26.28
CA LYS A 74 -14.58 22.63 26.82
C LYS A 74 -15.16 21.37 26.18
N ASN A 75 -15.35 20.32 26.98
CA ASN A 75 -15.91 19.03 26.54
C ASN A 75 -15.15 18.41 25.35
N ILE A 76 -13.85 18.19 25.55
CA ILE A 76 -12.93 17.60 24.57
C ILE A 76 -13.48 16.30 23.95
N PRO A 77 -14.05 15.33 24.71
CA PRO A 77 -14.55 14.08 24.12
C PRO A 77 -15.64 14.31 23.06
N LYS A 78 -16.54 15.28 23.29
CA LYS A 78 -17.59 15.63 22.33
C LYS A 78 -16.99 16.17 21.03
N SER A 79 -16.05 17.10 21.14
CA SER A 79 -15.37 17.70 19.98
C SER A 79 -14.57 16.67 19.19
N LEU A 80 -13.85 15.78 19.87
CA LEU A 80 -13.10 14.70 19.25
C LEU A 80 -14.00 13.68 18.55
N ALA A 81 -15.13 13.32 19.17
CA ALA A 81 -16.09 12.38 18.61
C ALA A 81 -16.71 12.93 17.32
N ALA A 82 -17.16 14.19 17.33
CA ALA A 82 -17.72 14.86 16.15
C ALA A 82 -16.70 14.90 15.00
N LYS A 83 -15.47 15.34 15.26
CA LYS A 83 -14.41 15.38 14.24
C LYS A 83 -14.03 14.01 13.71
N HIS A 84 -14.09 12.97 14.54
CA HIS A 84 -13.85 11.60 14.11
C HIS A 84 -15.00 11.07 13.25
N GLN A 85 -16.25 11.45 13.54
CA GLN A 85 -17.39 11.13 12.67
C GLN A 85 -17.25 11.82 11.31
N ASP A 86 -16.93 13.12 11.28
CA ASP A 86 -16.69 13.87 10.04
C ASP A 86 -15.59 13.23 9.19
N HIS A 87 -14.47 12.86 9.84
CA HIS A 87 -13.35 12.21 9.17
C HIS A 87 -13.75 10.86 8.57
N GLN A 88 -14.48 10.03 9.30
CA GLN A 88 -14.96 8.74 8.80
C GLN A 88 -15.94 8.91 7.63
N ALA A 89 -16.86 9.86 7.71
CA ALA A 89 -17.78 10.16 6.63
C ALA A 89 -17.04 10.58 5.35
N ALA A 90 -16.04 11.45 5.47
CA ALA A 90 -15.25 11.93 4.33
C ALA A 90 -14.32 10.87 3.72
N VAL A 91 -13.81 9.93 4.53
CA VAL A 91 -13.10 8.74 4.03
C VAL A 91 -14.07 7.83 3.29
N PHE A 92 -15.25 7.57 3.87
CA PHE A 92 -16.27 6.72 3.25
C PHE A 92 -16.80 7.31 1.93
N SER A 93 -16.96 8.62 1.84
CA SER A 93 -17.35 9.29 0.60
C SER A 93 -16.23 9.40 -0.44
N GLY A 94 -15.01 8.94 -0.13
CA GLY A 94 -13.84 9.05 -1.00
C GLY A 94 -13.33 10.49 -1.17
N THR A 95 -13.85 11.46 -0.41
CA THR A 95 -13.47 12.87 -0.51
C THR A 95 -12.08 13.12 0.06
N LEU A 96 -11.71 12.39 1.11
CA LEU A 96 -10.41 12.52 1.78
C LEU A 96 -9.30 11.67 1.14
N GLU A 97 -9.67 10.67 0.33
CA GLU A 97 -8.72 9.78 -0.37
C GLU A 97 -8.20 10.35 -1.70
N LYS A 98 -8.83 11.40 -2.24
CA LYS A 98 -8.36 12.10 -3.44
C LYS A 98 -7.19 13.07 -3.19
N GLN A 99 -6.37 12.82 -2.17
CA GLN A 99 -5.04 13.39 -2.21
C GLN A 99 -4.21 12.50 -3.11
N GLU A 100 -4.06 12.91 -4.37
CA GLU A 100 -3.06 12.34 -5.26
C GLU A 100 -1.73 12.39 -4.54
N LYS A 101 -1.21 11.22 -4.14
CA LYS A 101 0.10 11.17 -3.49
C LYS A 101 1.11 11.16 -4.61
N TYR A 102 1.76 12.28 -4.83
CA TYR A 102 2.89 12.38 -5.74
C TYR A 102 4.10 12.95 -5.00
N GLY A 103 5.27 12.69 -5.57
CA GLY A 103 6.54 13.15 -5.05
C GLY A 103 6.74 14.66 -5.20
N PRO A 104 7.96 15.16 -4.96
CA PRO A 104 8.30 16.56 -5.23
C PRO A 104 7.90 16.96 -6.66
N ALA A 105 7.21 18.08 -6.78
CA ALA A 105 6.66 18.57 -8.04
C ALA A 105 7.51 19.72 -8.61
N ARG A 106 7.78 19.67 -9.91
CA ARG A 106 8.51 20.71 -10.65
C ARG A 106 7.63 21.28 -11.75
N LYS A 107 7.43 22.59 -11.74
CA LYS A 107 6.75 23.30 -12.83
C LYS A 107 7.72 23.51 -13.98
N VAL A 108 7.32 23.13 -15.19
CA VAL A 108 8.14 23.23 -16.41
C VAL A 108 7.30 23.86 -17.52
N THR A 109 7.94 24.69 -18.35
CA THR A 109 7.29 25.29 -19.53
C THR A 109 7.26 24.28 -20.67
N VAL A 110 6.12 24.11 -21.36
CA VAL A 110 5.95 23.05 -22.37
C VAL A 110 6.96 23.16 -23.52
N CYS A 111 7.36 24.37 -23.90
CA CYS A 111 8.34 24.60 -24.97
C CYS A 111 9.73 24.00 -24.71
N GLU A 112 10.09 23.79 -23.44
CA GLU A 112 11.41 23.30 -23.04
C GLU A 112 11.49 21.77 -23.07
N VAL A 113 10.37 21.07 -23.24
CA VAL A 113 10.30 19.62 -23.04
C VAL A 113 10.18 18.84 -24.34
N SER A 114 10.80 17.66 -24.39
CA SER A 114 10.85 16.77 -25.56
C SER A 114 9.47 16.34 -26.06
N TYR A 115 8.48 16.24 -25.16
CA TYR A 115 7.13 15.80 -25.47
C TYR A 115 6.14 16.94 -25.76
N LYS A 116 6.64 18.13 -26.15
CA LYS A 116 5.83 19.32 -26.50
C LYS A 116 4.66 19.04 -27.46
N ASN A 117 4.83 18.10 -28.40
CA ASN A 117 3.83 17.75 -29.40
C ASN A 117 2.56 17.13 -28.80
N LEU A 118 2.65 16.54 -27.60
CA LEU A 118 1.51 15.93 -26.92
C LEU A 118 0.57 16.97 -26.27
N PHE A 119 1.05 18.20 -26.07
CA PHE A 119 0.37 19.24 -25.27
C PHE A 119 0.35 20.60 -25.99
N THR A 120 -0.30 20.67 -27.16
CA THR A 120 -0.35 21.88 -27.99
C THR A 120 -1.04 23.08 -27.33
N ASN A 121 -1.99 22.83 -26.42
CA ASN A 121 -2.86 23.88 -25.84
C ASN A 121 -2.45 24.33 -24.43
N MET A 122 -1.28 23.96 -23.93
CA MET A 122 -0.87 24.29 -22.56
C MET A 122 0.45 25.04 -22.49
N LYS A 123 0.51 26.01 -21.57
CA LYS A 123 1.71 26.83 -21.34
C LYS A 123 2.71 26.16 -20.41
N TYR A 124 2.23 25.44 -19.40
CA TYR A 124 3.06 24.79 -18.39
C TYR A 124 2.51 23.41 -18.02
N VAL A 125 3.41 22.55 -17.55
CA VAL A 125 3.13 21.23 -16.98
C VAL A 125 3.79 21.12 -15.61
N VAL A 126 3.29 20.21 -14.78
CA VAL A 126 3.87 19.92 -13.46
C VAL A 126 4.37 18.49 -13.46
N GLU A 127 5.69 18.31 -13.51
CA GLU A 127 6.35 17.01 -13.47
C GLU A 127 6.55 16.55 -12.03
N VAL A 128 6.49 15.23 -11.79
CA VAL A 128 6.71 14.62 -10.48
C VAL A 128 7.63 13.40 -10.59
N ASN A 129 8.40 13.14 -9.53
CA ASN A 129 9.33 11.99 -9.50
C ASN A 129 8.65 10.64 -9.27
N TRP A 130 7.44 10.63 -8.69
CA TRP A 130 6.63 9.44 -8.50
C TRP A 130 5.17 9.84 -8.29
N MET A 131 4.24 8.94 -8.59
CA MET A 131 2.81 9.15 -8.36
C MET A 131 2.14 7.85 -7.91
N TYR A 132 1.22 7.97 -6.96
CA TYR A 132 0.42 6.87 -6.45
C TYR A 132 -0.97 6.88 -7.11
N VAL A 133 -1.25 5.86 -7.91
CA VAL A 133 -2.45 5.77 -8.74
C VAL A 133 -3.09 4.39 -8.60
N LYS A 134 -4.38 4.30 -8.24
CA LYS A 134 -5.13 3.02 -8.14
C LYS A 134 -4.42 1.91 -7.33
N GLY A 135 -3.63 2.28 -6.32
CA GLY A 135 -2.84 1.35 -5.50
C GLY A 135 -1.38 1.13 -5.95
N MET A 136 -1.00 1.70 -7.10
CA MET A 136 0.31 1.54 -7.75
C MET A 136 1.20 2.74 -7.48
N LEU A 137 2.45 2.50 -7.08
CA LEU A 137 3.50 3.52 -7.00
C LEU A 137 4.31 3.50 -8.30
N ILE A 138 4.09 4.50 -9.15
CA ILE A 138 4.72 4.58 -10.47
C ILE A 138 5.97 5.45 -10.38
N HIS A 139 7.08 4.91 -10.88
CA HIS A 139 8.37 5.59 -11.02
C HIS A 139 8.73 5.78 -12.50
N PRO A 140 9.20 6.97 -12.91
CA PRO A 140 9.65 7.22 -14.28
C PRO A 140 10.89 6.36 -14.61
N HIS A 141 11.06 6.03 -15.89
CA HIS A 141 12.19 5.28 -16.47
C HIS A 141 12.40 3.83 -15.98
N GLU A 142 11.59 3.34 -15.05
CA GLU A 142 11.67 1.96 -14.55
C GLU A 142 10.36 1.20 -14.74
N SER A 143 9.24 1.92 -14.69
CA SER A 143 7.91 1.31 -14.60
C SER A 143 7.30 1.07 -15.98
N PHE A 144 6.71 -0.12 -16.14
CA PHE A 144 5.81 -0.48 -17.21
C PHE A 144 4.38 -0.55 -16.68
N VAL A 145 3.45 -0.05 -17.47
CA VAL A 145 2.03 0.08 -17.11
C VAL A 145 1.20 -0.72 -18.11
N PRO A 146 0.32 -1.64 -17.66
CA PRO A 146 -0.60 -2.33 -18.55
C PRO A 146 -1.73 -1.38 -18.99
N VAL A 147 -2.01 -1.33 -20.28
CA VAL A 147 -3.04 -0.44 -20.85
C VAL A 147 -4.11 -1.20 -21.62
N GLY A 148 -3.82 -2.42 -22.06
CA GLY A 148 -4.74 -3.21 -22.88
C GLY A 148 -4.37 -4.67 -22.94
N TYR A 149 -5.24 -5.42 -23.63
CA TYR A 149 -5.00 -6.79 -24.05
C TYR A 149 -5.44 -6.92 -25.50
N ASP A 150 -4.53 -7.33 -26.37
CA ASP A 150 -4.82 -7.58 -27.78
C ASP A 150 -5.40 -9.00 -27.92
N GLU A 151 -6.72 -9.09 -28.08
CA GLU A 151 -7.43 -10.37 -28.22
C GLU A 151 -7.04 -11.14 -29.49
N LYS A 152 -6.53 -10.48 -30.53
CA LYS A 152 -6.21 -11.14 -31.80
C LYS A 152 -4.91 -11.92 -31.73
N GLU A 153 -3.91 -11.34 -31.08
CA GLU A 153 -2.58 -11.93 -30.90
C GLU A 153 -2.37 -12.52 -29.50
N ASP A 154 -3.42 -12.54 -28.67
CA ASP A 154 -3.43 -13.08 -27.30
C ASP A 154 -2.27 -12.57 -26.44
N ARG A 155 -2.05 -11.25 -26.47
CA ARG A 155 -0.90 -10.61 -25.81
C ARG A 155 -1.28 -9.32 -25.07
N PRO A 156 -0.67 -9.05 -23.92
CA PRO A 156 -0.88 -7.78 -23.22
C PRO A 156 -0.22 -6.60 -23.94
N GLU A 157 -0.78 -5.41 -23.76
CA GLU A 157 -0.22 -4.15 -24.22
C GLU A 157 0.35 -3.36 -23.03
N PHE A 158 1.62 -2.99 -23.13
CA PHE A 158 2.32 -2.22 -22.11
C PHE A 158 2.75 -0.85 -22.64
N LEU A 159 2.85 0.10 -21.73
CA LEU A 159 3.49 1.39 -21.95
C LEU A 159 4.66 1.57 -20.99
N PHE A 160 5.78 2.08 -21.51
CA PHE A 160 6.97 2.38 -20.71
C PHE A 160 6.90 3.83 -20.22
N VAL A 161 6.93 4.06 -18.91
CA VAL A 161 6.76 5.40 -18.33
C VAL A 161 8.07 6.18 -18.43
N VAL A 162 8.04 7.33 -19.10
CA VAL A 162 9.18 8.24 -19.22
C VAL A 162 9.04 9.36 -18.20
N ASN A 163 7.97 10.15 -18.28
CA ASN A 163 7.70 11.24 -17.34
C ASN A 163 6.29 11.11 -16.76
N ILE A 164 6.10 11.66 -15.56
CA ILE A 164 4.83 11.65 -14.84
C ILE A 164 4.41 13.10 -14.60
N LEU A 165 3.17 13.44 -14.96
CA LEU A 165 2.62 14.78 -14.80
C LEU A 165 1.50 14.78 -13.76
N ALA A 166 1.67 15.56 -12.69
CA ALA A 166 0.60 15.84 -11.74
C ALA A 166 -0.44 16.80 -12.31
N TRP A 167 -0.03 17.69 -13.23
CA TRP A 167 -0.97 18.56 -13.94
C TRP A 167 -0.56 18.75 -15.41
N PRO A 168 -1.43 18.37 -16.36
CA PRO A 168 -2.64 17.55 -16.18
C PRO A 168 -2.25 16.13 -15.74
N GLN A 169 -3.13 15.46 -14.98
CA GLN A 169 -2.87 14.14 -14.42
C GLN A 169 -2.72 13.08 -15.54
N THR A 170 -1.50 12.95 -16.05
CA THR A 170 -1.18 12.17 -17.26
C THR A 170 0.22 11.59 -17.16
N LEU A 171 0.41 10.42 -17.75
CA LEU A 171 1.71 9.79 -17.93
C LEU A 171 2.18 10.05 -19.35
N VAL A 172 3.46 10.43 -19.48
CA VAL A 172 4.16 10.47 -20.76
C VAL A 172 4.89 9.16 -20.91
N CYS A 173 4.47 8.37 -21.88
CA CYS A 173 4.94 7.01 -22.07
C CYS A 173 5.54 6.81 -23.47
N LYS A 174 6.38 5.79 -23.61
CA LYS A 174 6.77 5.22 -24.90
C LYS A 174 5.94 3.98 -25.20
N LYS A 175 5.60 3.76 -26.46
CA LYS A 175 4.97 2.50 -26.90
C LYS A 175 5.94 1.34 -26.69
N VAL A 176 5.38 0.17 -26.36
CA VAL A 176 6.15 -1.06 -26.18
C VAL A 176 5.57 -2.10 -27.11
N LYS A 177 6.42 -2.72 -27.94
CA LYS A 177 6.06 -3.86 -28.76
C LYS A 177 6.25 -5.12 -27.93
N THR A 178 5.18 -5.88 -27.79
CA THR A 178 5.16 -7.18 -27.10
C THR A 178 5.26 -8.30 -28.12
N PHE A 179 6.28 -9.13 -27.96
CA PHE A 179 6.52 -10.32 -28.77
C PHE A 179 5.90 -11.55 -28.09
N GLU A 180 6.20 -12.73 -28.63
CA GLU A 180 5.70 -14.01 -28.13
C GLU A 180 6.15 -14.30 -26.68
N TYR A 181 5.36 -15.15 -26.02
CA TYR A 181 5.63 -15.61 -24.67
C TYR A 181 6.74 -16.66 -24.66
N ASP A 182 7.83 -16.38 -23.94
CA ASP A 182 8.87 -17.37 -23.70
C ASP A 182 8.49 -18.25 -22.51
N CYS A 183 8.20 -19.52 -22.79
CA CYS A 183 7.82 -20.50 -21.77
C CYS A 183 8.96 -20.87 -20.80
N GLN A 184 10.24 -20.73 -21.19
CA GLN A 184 11.38 -21.07 -20.35
C GLN A 184 11.63 -19.99 -19.30
N VAL A 185 11.51 -18.72 -19.70
CA VAL A 185 11.65 -17.56 -18.81
C VAL A 185 10.34 -17.28 -18.06
N GLY A 186 9.20 -17.65 -18.64
CA GLY A 186 7.87 -17.39 -18.11
C GLY A 186 7.41 -15.95 -18.29
N ALA A 187 7.88 -15.27 -19.33
CA ALA A 187 7.73 -13.84 -19.54
C ALA A 187 7.56 -13.48 -21.03
N TYR A 188 7.01 -12.30 -21.31
CA TYR A 188 6.92 -11.74 -22.66
C TYR A 188 8.19 -10.95 -22.98
N GLU A 189 8.77 -11.19 -24.14
CA GLU A 189 9.83 -10.32 -24.68
C GLU A 189 9.22 -8.98 -25.11
N VAL A 190 9.87 -7.88 -24.72
CA VAL A 190 9.38 -6.53 -24.98
C VAL A 190 10.47 -5.62 -25.54
N GLU A 191 10.09 -4.80 -26.51
CA GLU A 191 10.95 -3.76 -27.09
C GLU A 191 10.28 -2.39 -26.96
N VAL A 192 11.04 -1.41 -26.48
CA VAL A 192 10.54 -0.04 -26.25
C VAL A 192 10.77 0.77 -27.52
N ASP A 193 9.69 1.27 -28.11
CA ASP A 193 9.74 2.14 -29.29
C ASP A 193 10.08 3.59 -28.89
N GLU A 194 10.48 4.43 -29.85
CA GLU A 194 10.77 5.85 -29.61
C GLU A 194 9.51 6.73 -29.62
N GLU A 195 8.39 6.23 -30.14
CA GLU A 195 7.14 6.97 -30.23
C GLU A 195 6.55 7.28 -28.84
N LEU A 196 6.35 8.57 -28.58
CA LEU A 196 5.77 9.07 -27.32
C LEU A 196 4.25 9.16 -27.40
N VAL A 197 3.59 8.67 -26.37
CA VAL A 197 2.12 8.63 -26.22
C VAL A 197 1.73 9.21 -24.86
N LYS A 198 0.61 9.92 -24.83
CA LYS A 198 -0.03 10.35 -23.58
C LYS A 198 -0.98 9.26 -23.07
N CYS A 199 -0.84 8.89 -21.81
CA CYS A 199 -1.74 7.95 -21.14
C CYS A 199 -2.42 8.65 -19.97
N THR A 200 -3.75 8.66 -19.92
CA THR A 200 -4.48 9.13 -18.73
C THR A 200 -4.50 8.04 -17.67
N VAL A 201 -4.65 8.44 -16.40
CA VAL A 201 -4.73 7.52 -15.26
C VAL A 201 -5.86 6.50 -15.40
N ASP A 202 -6.96 6.87 -16.05
CA ASP A 202 -8.12 6.01 -16.23
C ASP A 202 -7.83 4.82 -17.17
N GLN A 203 -6.96 5.02 -18.16
CA GLN A 203 -6.59 4.00 -19.16
C GLN A 203 -5.71 2.88 -18.59
N ILE A 204 -5.15 3.06 -17.39
CA ILE A 204 -4.30 2.06 -16.76
C ILE A 204 -5.17 0.88 -16.27
N ILE A 205 -4.82 -0.31 -16.74
CA ILE A 205 -5.41 -1.58 -16.33
C ILE A 205 -4.52 -2.25 -15.28
N GLY A 206 -5.15 -2.77 -14.23
CA GLY A 206 -4.48 -3.53 -13.16
C GLY A 206 -4.19 -2.74 -11.89
N HIS A 207 -3.65 -3.46 -10.90
CA HIS A 207 -3.35 -2.96 -9.55
C HIS A 207 -1.86 -3.06 -9.19
N ARG A 208 -1.01 -3.42 -10.16
CA ARG A 208 0.43 -3.60 -9.96
C ARG A 208 1.22 -2.95 -11.07
N VAL A 209 2.29 -2.26 -10.67
CA VAL A 209 3.32 -1.81 -11.61
C VAL A 209 4.16 -3.01 -12.01
N VAL A 210 4.56 -3.02 -13.28
CA VAL A 210 5.34 -4.10 -13.87
C VAL A 210 6.73 -3.57 -14.17
N TYR A 211 7.74 -4.41 -14.01
CA TYR A 211 9.13 -4.08 -14.27
C TYR A 211 9.69 -5.05 -15.31
N ALA A 212 10.56 -4.55 -16.18
CA ALA A 212 11.26 -5.40 -17.13
C ALA A 212 12.55 -5.94 -16.50
N HIS A 213 12.90 -7.17 -16.86
CA HIS A 213 14.16 -7.82 -16.51
C HIS A 213 15.02 -7.96 -17.76
N ASP A 214 16.28 -7.55 -17.66
CA ASP A 214 17.25 -7.74 -18.74
C ASP A 214 17.84 -9.15 -18.68
N VAL A 215 17.63 -9.95 -19.73
CA VAL A 215 18.21 -11.29 -19.89
C VAL A 215 18.87 -11.35 -21.25
N LEU A 216 20.19 -11.57 -21.28
CA LEU A 216 20.98 -11.69 -22.52
C LEU A 216 20.82 -10.49 -23.48
N GLY A 217 20.60 -9.28 -22.95
CA GLY A 217 20.44 -8.05 -23.74
C GLY A 217 19.02 -7.80 -24.26
N LYS A 218 18.06 -8.69 -23.94
CA LYS A 218 16.64 -8.53 -24.24
C LYS A 218 15.86 -8.23 -22.96
N LYS A 219 14.77 -7.47 -23.08
CA LYS A 219 13.89 -7.10 -21.97
C LYS A 219 12.70 -8.03 -21.90
N PHE A 220 12.41 -8.52 -20.69
CA PHE A 220 11.31 -9.44 -20.44
C PHE A 220 10.37 -8.93 -19.35
N ILE A 221 9.07 -9.12 -19.55
CA ILE A 221 8.01 -8.78 -18.59
C ILE A 221 7.24 -10.02 -18.15
N ALA A 222 7.23 -10.30 -16.84
CA ALA A 222 6.61 -11.49 -16.29
C ALA A 222 5.07 -11.44 -16.33
N SER A 223 4.45 -12.47 -16.92
CA SER A 223 2.99 -12.55 -17.15
C SER A 223 2.17 -12.67 -15.84
N LYS A 224 2.68 -13.40 -14.84
CA LYS A 224 1.98 -13.67 -13.56
C LYS A 224 1.68 -12.42 -12.72
N VAL A 225 2.27 -11.27 -13.07
CA VAL A 225 2.14 -10.02 -12.31
C VAL A 225 0.98 -9.16 -12.84
N CYS A 226 0.60 -9.33 -14.11
CA CYS A 226 -0.22 -8.38 -14.85
C CYS A 226 -1.73 -8.64 -14.74
N PHE A 227 -2.15 -9.90 -14.66
CA PHE A 227 -3.56 -10.29 -14.59
C PHE A 227 -3.75 -11.19 -13.37
N GLY A 228 -4.65 -10.80 -12.46
CA GLY A 228 -4.93 -11.54 -11.23
C GLY A 228 -5.52 -12.91 -11.51
N GLY A 229 -4.66 -13.88 -11.84
CA GLY A 229 -4.97 -15.29 -11.79
C GLY A 229 -4.87 -15.77 -10.35
N SER A 230 -6.02 -15.84 -9.68
CA SER A 230 -6.21 -16.63 -8.47
C SER A 230 -5.94 -18.09 -8.81
N PHE A 231 -5.05 -18.74 -8.07
CA PHE A 231 -5.11 -20.19 -7.87
C PHE A 231 -6.14 -20.49 -6.78
#